data_AF-A0A924TA52-F1
#
_entry.id   AF-A0A924TA52-F1
#
_cell.length_a   1.000
_cell.length_b   1.000
_cell.length_c   1.000
_cell.angle_alpha   90.00
_cell.angle_beta   90.00
_cell.angle_gamma   90.00
#
_symmetry.space_group_name_H-M   'P 1'
#
loop_
_entity.id
_entity.type
_entity.pdbx_description
1 polymer ?
#
loop_
_entity_poly.entity_id
_entity_poly.type
_entity_poly.pdbx_seq_one_letter_code
_entity_poly.pdbx_strand_id
1 'polypeptide(L)' 'MRLLLIEDDTMIGEAVLDALRAAHYAVDWVREGSALMTDG' A
#
# COMPACT_ATOMS: atom_id res chain seq x y z
N MET A 1 -16.27 1.04 -3.69
CA MET A 1 -15.40 -0.13 -3.92
C MET A 1 -14.22 -0.04 -2.96
N ARG A 2 -13.78 -1.15 -2.38
CA ARG A 2 -12.72 -1.18 -1.36
C ARG A 2 -11.47 -1.84 -1.94
N LEU A 3 -10.30 -1.23 -1.72
CA LEU A 3 -9.01 -1.67 -2.24
C LEU A 3 -8.07 -1.97 -1.08
N LEU A 4 -7.22 -2.99 -1.25
CA LEU A 4 -6.11 -3.28 -0.35
C LEU A 4 -4.83 -2.79 -1.05
N LEU A 5 -4.15 -1.83 -0.43
CA LEU A 5 -2.83 -1.38 -0.84
C LEU A 5 -1.79 -2.12 0.01
N ILE A 6 -0.90 -2.87 -0.64
CA ILE A 6 0.25 -3.48 0.03
C ILE A 6 1.47 -2.75 -0.51
N GLU A 7 2.11 -1.95 0.34
CA GLU A 7 3.35 -1.26 -0.01
C GLU A 7 4.21 -1.03 1.23
N ASP A 8 5.49 -1.39 1.15
CA ASP A 8 6.45 -1.29 2.25
C ASP A 8 7.14 0.08 2.30
N ASP A 9 7.36 0.70 1.14
CA ASP A 9 7.86 2.06 1.05
C ASP A 9 6.77 3.08 1.42
N THR A 10 7.10 3.95 2.39
CA THR A 10 6.14 4.92 2.92
C THR A 10 5.89 6.08 1.96
N MET A 11 6.91 6.56 1.24
CA MET A 11 6.74 7.67 0.30
C MET A 11 5.89 7.22 -0.89
N ILE A 12 6.12 6.02 -1.40
CA ILE A 12 5.32 5.46 -2.49
C ILE A 12 3.89 5.19 -2.03
N GLY A 13 3.73 4.54 -0.88
CA GLY A 13 2.40 4.20 -0.36
C GLY A 13 1.54 5.42 -0.05
N GLU A 14 2.11 6.52 0.48
CA GLU A 14 1.38 7.78 0.68
C GLU A 14 0.92 8.39 -0.65
N ALA A 15 1.80 8.46 -1.65
CA ALA A 15 1.45 9.01 -2.96
C ALA A 15 0.32 8.21 -3.64
N VAL A 16 0.37 6.88 -3.56
CA VAL A 16 -0.68 6.01 -4.11
C VAL A 16 -1.98 6.14 -3.30
N LEU A 17 -1.91 6.19 -1.97
CA LEU A 17 -3.06 6.34 -1.10
C LEU A 17 -3.82 7.65 -1.38
N ASP A 18 -3.10 8.75 -1.58
CA ASP A 18 -3.68 10.05 -1.91
C ASP A 18 -4.38 10.04 -3.26
N ALA A 19 -3.77 9.44 -4.29
CA ALA A 19 -4.41 9.29 -5.60
C ALA A 19 -5.70 8.46 -5.53
N LEU A 20 -5.69 7.35 -4.77
CA LEU A 20 -6.86 6.48 -4.63
C LEU A 20 -7.99 7.15 -3.81
N ARG A 21 -7.65 7.91 -2.78
CA ARG A 21 -8.61 8.71 -2.01
C ARG A 21 -9.24 9.81 -2.87
N ALA A 22 -8.44 10.48 -3.70
CA ALA A 22 -8.93 11.48 -4.65
C ALA A 22 -9.91 10.88 -5.68
N ALA A 23 -9.73 9.61 -6.03
CA ALA A 23 -10.66 8.84 -6.86
C ALA A 23 -11.85 8.23 -6.08
N HIS A 24 -12.05 8.61 -4.81
CA HIS A 24 -13.14 8.16 -3.94
C HIS A 24 -13.14 6.65 -3.64
N TYR A 25 -11.98 6.00 -3.63
CA TYR A 25 -11.84 4.63 -3.14
C TYR A 25 -11.66 4.59 -1.62
N ALA A 26 -12.25 3.57 -0.99
CA ALA A 26 -11.88 3.19 0.37
C ALA A 26 -10.65 2.27 0.28
N VAL A 27 -9.57 2.61 0.96
CA VAL A 27 -8.29 1.90 0.87
C VAL A 27 -7.83 1.47 2.26
N ASP A 28 -7.49 0.20 2.40
CA ASP A 28 -6.73 -0.31 3.55
C ASP A 28 -5.28 -0.45 3.13
N TRP A 29 -4.37 0.23 3.83
CA TRP A 29 -2.94 0.14 3.53
C TRP A 29 -2.24 -0.77 4.54
N VAL A 30 -1.62 -1.82 4.03
CA VAL A 30 -0.76 -2.75 4.77
C VAL A 30 0.69 -2.49 4.38
N ARG A 31 1.51 -2.16 5.37
CA ARG A 31 2.93 -1.83 5.17
C ARG A 31 3.89 -3.01 5.30
N GLU A 32 3.46 -4.07 5.98
CA GLU A 32 4.21 -5.32 6.01
C GLU A 32 3.56 -6.31 5.05
N GLY A 33 4.02 -6.33 3.80
CA GLY A 33 4.09 -7.59 3.09
C GLY A 33 5.21 -8.39 3.74
N SER A 34 4.99 -9.65 4.12
CA SER A 34 6.03 -10.50 4.69
C SER A 34 7.16 -10.70 3.67
N ALA A 35 8.08 -9.74 3.57
CA ALA A 35 9.30 -9.82 2.80
C ALA A 35 10.31 -10.61 3.63
N LEU A 36 10.04 -11.91 3.77
CA LEU A 36 11.07 -12.88 4.13
C LEU A 36 11.90 -13.13 2.87
N MET A 37 12.83 -12.23 2.58
CA MET A 37 13.94 -12.55 1.68
C MET A 37 14.98 -13.31 2.53
N THR A 38 14.84 -14.63 2.60
CA THR A 38 15.95 -15.47 3.04
C THR A 38 16.94 -15.54 1.88
N ASP A 39 18.01 -14.77 1.95
CA ASP A 39 19.20 -15.04 1.14
C ASP A 39 19.71 -16.46 1.45
N GLY A 40 19.87 -17.26 0.40
CA GLY A 40 20.47 -18.59 0.41
C GLY A 40 21.50 -18.70 -0.70
#